data_AF-A0A838KPB0-F1
#
_entry.id   AF-A0A838KPB0-F1
#
_cell.length_a   1.000
_cell.length_b   1.000
_cell.length_c   1.000
_cell.angle_alpha   90.00
_cell.angle_beta   90.00
_cell.angle_gamma   90.00
#
_symmetry.space_group_name_H-M   'P 1'
#
loop_
_entity.id
_entity.type
_entity.pdbx_description
1 polymer ?
#
loop_
_entity_poly.entity_id
_entity_poly.type
_entity_poly.pdbx_seq_one_letter_code
_entity_poly.pdbx_strand_id
1 'polypeptide(L)'
;MTGKLRSPLLYSGSPLAWAAAKPTGTSLRLVTRAVTLRKGTDGWMHSLMARLPGTGLAPDDAAAEAYLDVLAEVLSDGRLTGEEAKLLAHLAGSAGMGGTQVLALNQRFLDGLKAAALDDDVLTLTEIRQLRAAAKALSLPDYFDDLQPAAPLRSRRLRPSPPVKAPRATRWRRAETEGNRLSPCSAPA
;
A
#
# COMPACT_ATOMS: atom_id res chain seq x y z
N MET A 1 4.11 69.03 -7.60
CA MET A 1 5.01 69.20 -8.77
C MET A 1 5.43 67.83 -9.27
N THR A 2 4.66 67.24 -10.18
CA THR A 2 4.87 65.89 -10.73
C THR A 2 5.63 65.98 -12.05
N GLY A 3 6.96 65.86 -11.97
CA GLY A 3 7.84 65.80 -13.13
C GLY A 3 7.61 64.52 -13.92
N LYS A 4 7.13 64.67 -15.16
CA LYS A 4 6.93 63.59 -16.13
C LYS A 4 8.28 62.95 -16.49
N LEU A 5 8.46 61.66 -16.23
CA LEU A 5 9.49 60.85 -16.88
C LEU A 5 9.14 60.79 -18.38
N ARG A 6 9.81 61.61 -19.20
CA ARG A 6 9.48 61.84 -20.62
C ARG A 6 10.29 61.01 -21.61
N SER A 7 11.07 60.04 -21.15
CA SER A 7 11.96 59.27 -22.02
C SER A 7 11.93 57.80 -21.64
N PRO A 8 11.69 56.86 -22.58
CA PRO A 8 11.90 55.45 -22.32
C PRO A 8 13.39 55.20 -22.08
N LEU A 9 13.71 54.36 -21.08
CA LEU A 9 15.06 53.85 -20.88
C LEU A 9 15.40 52.96 -22.08
N LEU A 10 16.18 53.49 -23.01
CA LEU A 10 16.69 52.73 -24.15
C LEU A 10 17.97 52.00 -23.70
N TYR A 11 17.91 50.68 -23.69
CA TYR A 11 19.07 49.84 -23.46
C TYR A 11 19.96 49.87 -24.72
N SER A 12 21.19 50.35 -24.60
CA SER A 12 22.12 50.53 -25.74
C SER A 12 22.83 49.23 -26.16
N GLY A 13 22.62 48.12 -25.44
CA GLY A 13 23.13 46.81 -25.81
C GLY A 13 22.17 46.11 -26.77
N SER A 14 22.70 45.48 -27.83
CA SER A 14 21.91 44.58 -28.68
C SER A 14 21.37 43.44 -27.80
N PRO A 15 20.04 43.32 -27.60
CA PRO A 15 19.51 42.50 -26.51
C PRO A 15 19.70 40.99 -26.70
N LEU A 16 20.24 40.50 -27.82
CA LEU A 16 20.33 39.05 -28.06
C LEU A 16 21.56 38.66 -28.91
N ALA A 17 22.76 38.81 -28.36
CA ALA A 17 23.94 38.11 -28.89
C ALA A 17 24.08 36.66 -28.36
N TRP A 18 23.07 36.13 -27.66
CA TRP A 18 23.01 34.72 -27.26
C TRP A 18 22.59 33.79 -28.41
N ALA A 19 22.02 34.34 -29.49
CA ALA A 19 21.41 33.57 -30.58
C ALA A 19 22.41 32.86 -31.52
N ALA A 20 23.73 33.00 -31.30
CA ALA A 20 24.76 32.47 -32.20
C ALA A 20 25.67 31.40 -31.57
N ALA A 21 25.53 31.11 -30.28
CA ALA A 21 26.19 29.94 -29.72
C ALA A 21 25.34 28.71 -30.06
N LYS A 22 25.67 28.01 -31.16
CA LYS A 22 25.21 26.63 -31.32
C LYS A 22 25.65 25.88 -30.06
N PRO A 23 24.73 25.32 -29.24
CA PRO A 23 25.14 24.60 -28.05
C PRO A 23 26.03 23.45 -28.52
N THR A 24 27.32 23.54 -28.17
CA THR A 24 28.34 22.57 -28.55
C THR A 24 28.09 21.30 -27.75
N GLY A 25 27.13 20.46 -28.16
CA GLY A 25 26.95 19.05 -27.79
C GLY A 25 26.83 18.67 -26.30
N THR A 26 27.02 19.58 -25.36
CA THR A 26 26.99 19.27 -23.93
C THR A 26 25.53 19.27 -23.50
N SER A 27 24.96 18.07 -23.42
CA SER A 27 23.66 17.87 -22.78
C SER A 27 23.74 18.36 -21.34
N LEU A 28 23.12 19.49 -21.04
CA LEU A 28 23.05 20.03 -19.68
C LEU A 28 22.08 19.14 -18.90
N ARG A 29 22.60 18.39 -17.92
CA ARG A 29 21.77 17.55 -17.05
C ARG A 29 20.87 18.43 -16.20
N LEU A 30 19.56 18.36 -16.45
CA LEU A 30 18.56 19.04 -15.64
C LEU A 30 18.44 18.32 -14.29
N VAL A 31 18.67 19.03 -13.19
CA VAL A 31 18.57 18.49 -11.84
C VAL A 31 17.47 19.24 -11.10
N THR A 32 16.52 18.51 -10.51
CA THR A 32 15.50 19.08 -9.63
C THR A 32 16.04 19.11 -8.19
N ARG A 33 15.89 20.24 -7.49
CA ARG A 33 16.38 20.38 -6.11
C ARG A 33 15.23 20.32 -5.12
N ALA A 34 15.06 19.17 -4.48
CA ALA A 34 14.22 19.01 -3.30
C ALA A 34 15.08 19.00 -2.02
N VAL A 35 15.57 20.18 -1.61
CA VAL A 35 16.39 20.34 -0.39
C VAL A 35 15.49 20.82 0.76
N THR A 36 15.78 20.40 2.00
CA THR A 36 15.06 20.77 3.24
C THR A 36 13.65 20.19 3.39
N LEU A 37 13.51 18.87 3.21
CA LEU A 37 12.26 18.18 3.53
C LEU A 37 11.92 18.28 5.01
N ARG A 38 10.64 18.52 5.31
CA ARG A 38 10.05 18.45 6.64
C ARG A 38 8.88 17.50 6.58
N LYS A 39 8.63 16.76 7.66
CA LYS A 39 7.42 15.93 7.78
C LYS A 39 6.21 16.86 7.88
N GLY A 40 5.47 17.02 6.78
CA GLY A 40 4.17 17.68 6.78
C GLY A 40 3.10 16.84 7.49
N THR A 41 1.86 17.34 7.50
CA THR A 41 0.66 16.63 8.00
C THR A 41 0.41 15.32 7.26
N ASP A 42 0.68 15.32 5.96
CA ASP A 42 0.37 14.21 5.03
C ASP A 42 1.55 13.24 4.85
N GLY A 43 2.63 13.46 5.60
CA GLY A 43 3.81 12.59 5.63
C GLY A 43 4.97 13.05 4.75
N TRP A 44 6.02 12.21 4.73
CA TRP A 44 7.29 12.52 4.07
C TRP A 44 7.20 12.45 2.54
N MET A 45 6.55 11.43 1.98
CA MET A 45 6.42 11.28 0.52
C MET A 45 5.57 12.41 -0.09
N HIS A 46 4.47 12.78 0.56
CA HIS A 46 3.68 13.95 0.15
C HIS A 46 4.53 15.22 0.13
N SER A 47 5.32 15.43 1.17
CA SER A 47 6.22 16.59 1.28
C SER A 47 7.30 16.58 0.19
N LEU A 48 7.80 15.40 -0.19
CA LEU A 48 8.73 15.20 -1.31
C LEU A 48 8.08 15.61 -2.63
N MET A 49 6.92 15.04 -2.96
CA MET A 49 6.23 15.34 -4.21
C MET A 49 5.84 16.82 -4.32
N ALA A 50 5.44 17.44 -3.21
CA ALA A 50 5.12 18.87 -3.15
C ALA A 50 6.34 19.81 -3.27
N ARG A 51 7.57 19.28 -3.19
CA ARG A 51 8.81 20.04 -3.43
C ARG A 51 9.35 19.86 -4.84
N LEU A 52 8.95 18.79 -5.53
CA LEU A 52 9.32 18.56 -6.91
C LEU A 52 8.46 19.41 -7.85
N PRO A 53 8.98 19.82 -9.03
CA PRO A 53 8.14 20.42 -10.05
C PRO A 53 7.06 19.43 -10.50
N GLY A 54 5.86 19.94 -10.84
CA GLY A 54 4.75 19.09 -11.28
C GLY A 54 5.09 18.26 -12.52
N THR A 55 5.95 18.79 -13.39
CA THR A 55 6.48 18.11 -14.58
C THR A 55 8.00 18.08 -14.50
N GLY A 56 8.60 16.90 -14.60
CA GLY A 56 10.04 16.71 -14.75
C GLY A 56 10.43 16.15 -16.10
N LEU A 57 11.72 15.84 -16.25
CA LEU A 57 12.20 15.02 -17.35
C LEU A 57 11.70 13.59 -17.13
N ALA A 58 11.34 12.88 -18.20
CA ALA A 58 11.14 11.44 -18.11
C ALA A 58 12.46 10.82 -17.64
N PRO A 59 12.48 10.11 -16.50
CA PRO A 59 13.71 9.49 -16.05
C PRO A 59 14.14 8.42 -17.04
N ASP A 60 15.46 8.29 -17.24
CA ASP A 60 16.02 7.12 -17.91
C ASP A 60 15.67 5.85 -17.13
N ASP A 61 15.51 4.72 -17.80
CA ASP A 61 15.11 3.44 -17.18
C ASP A 61 16.04 3.07 -16.01
N ALA A 62 17.34 3.28 -16.16
CA ALA A 62 18.31 3.01 -15.08
C ALA A 62 18.09 3.88 -13.83
N ALA A 63 17.66 5.13 -14.00
CA ALA A 63 17.37 6.02 -12.88
C ALA A 63 16.02 5.67 -12.22
N ALA A 64 15.04 5.21 -13.00
CA ALA A 64 13.77 4.71 -12.48
C ALA A 64 13.96 3.44 -11.65
N GLU A 65 14.72 2.48 -12.15
CA GLU A 65 15.02 1.23 -11.42
C GLU A 65 15.84 1.52 -10.15
N ALA A 66 16.87 2.38 -10.22
CA ALA A 66 17.62 2.78 -9.02
C ALA A 66 16.75 3.47 -7.95
N TYR A 67 15.73 4.24 -8.36
CA TYR A 67 14.75 4.79 -7.44
C TYR A 67 13.89 3.70 -6.79
N LEU A 68 13.43 2.72 -7.58
CA LEU A 68 12.60 1.60 -7.10
C LEU A 68 13.37 0.67 -6.16
N ASP A 69 14.64 0.38 -6.45
CA ASP A 69 15.51 -0.44 -5.60
C ASP A 69 15.62 0.16 -4.19
N VAL A 70 15.91 1.46 -4.12
CA VAL A 70 16.01 2.15 -2.84
C VAL A 70 14.65 2.29 -2.16
N LEU A 71 13.57 2.46 -2.93
CA LEU A 71 12.23 2.46 -2.38
C LEU A 71 11.89 1.14 -1.69
N ALA A 72 12.31 0.01 -2.27
CA ALA A 72 12.11 -1.32 -1.71
C ALA A 72 12.89 -1.52 -0.40
N GLU A 73 14.13 -1.05 -0.34
CA GLU A 73 14.96 -1.13 0.88
C GLU A 73 14.35 -0.31 2.02
N VAL A 74 13.98 0.94 1.71
CA VAL A 74 13.41 1.88 2.68
C VAL A 74 12.07 1.40 3.22
N LEU A 75 11.22 0.79 2.39
CA LEU A 75 9.89 0.32 2.83
C LEU A 75 9.90 -1.08 3.46
N SER A 76 11.07 -1.69 3.66
CA SER A 76 11.19 -3.02 4.27
C SER A 76 10.58 -3.11 5.68
N ASP A 77 10.61 -2.00 6.45
CA ASP A 77 10.02 -1.90 7.78
C ASP A 77 8.57 -1.33 7.77
N GLY A 78 8.07 -0.97 6.58
CA GLY A 78 6.76 -0.36 6.36
C GLY A 78 6.63 1.10 6.83
N ARG A 79 7.75 1.78 7.07
CA ARG A 79 7.78 3.19 7.51
C ARG A 79 8.73 3.99 6.62
N LEU A 80 8.51 5.30 6.60
CA LEU A 80 9.38 6.23 5.89
C LEU A 80 9.90 7.26 6.90
N THR A 81 11.21 7.25 7.12
CA THR A 81 11.90 8.22 7.97
C THR A 81 12.31 9.46 7.17
N GLY A 82 12.77 10.49 7.89
CA GLY A 82 13.18 11.74 7.26
C GLY A 82 14.46 11.63 6.43
N GLU A 83 15.42 10.81 6.85
CA GLU A 83 16.68 10.64 6.12
C GLU A 83 16.47 9.83 4.84
N GLU A 84 15.65 8.77 4.90
CA GLU A 84 15.27 7.98 3.73
C GLU A 84 14.49 8.82 2.71
N ALA A 85 13.56 9.66 3.19
CA ALA A 85 12.84 10.58 2.32
C ALA A 85 13.77 11.61 1.64
N LYS A 86 14.79 12.11 2.36
CA LYS A 86 15.81 12.99 1.76
C LYS A 86 16.65 12.26 0.71
N LEU A 87 16.98 11.00 0.96
CA LEU A 87 17.73 10.18 0.03
C LEU A 87 16.94 9.95 -1.26
N LEU A 88 15.66 9.57 -1.15
CA LEU A 88 14.75 9.44 -2.29
C LEU A 88 14.59 10.76 -3.06
N ALA A 89 14.50 11.89 -2.34
CA ALA A 89 14.41 13.21 -2.95
C ALA A 89 15.69 13.61 -3.69
N HIS A 90 16.86 13.21 -3.19
CA HIS A 90 18.12 13.42 -3.86
C HIS A 90 18.23 12.59 -5.14
N LEU A 91 17.80 11.32 -5.10
CA LEU A 91 17.76 10.45 -6.28
C LEU A 91 16.84 11.01 -7.36
N ALA A 92 15.57 11.26 -7.01
CA ALA A 92 14.58 11.86 -7.90
C ALA A 92 15.08 13.23 -8.44
N GLY A 93 15.69 14.01 -7.56
CA GLY A 93 16.33 15.28 -7.86
C GLY A 93 17.40 15.17 -8.94
N SER A 94 18.37 14.28 -8.71
CA SER A 94 19.48 14.04 -9.62
C SER A 94 19.02 13.51 -10.99
N ALA A 95 17.96 12.70 -11.01
CA ALA A 95 17.35 12.17 -12.22
C ALA A 95 16.47 13.18 -12.97
N GLY A 96 16.25 14.39 -12.41
CA GLY A 96 15.38 15.40 -13.01
C GLY A 96 13.90 15.03 -12.96
N MET A 97 13.51 14.08 -12.10
CA MET A 97 12.13 13.63 -11.97
C MET A 97 11.26 14.73 -11.35
N GLY A 98 10.01 14.79 -11.80
CA GLY A 98 8.96 15.63 -11.23
C GLY A 98 8.03 14.83 -10.33
N GLY A 99 7.14 15.53 -9.63
CA GLY A 99 6.20 14.91 -8.69
C GLY A 99 5.25 13.91 -9.35
N THR A 100 4.83 14.15 -10.59
CA THR A 100 3.99 13.22 -11.36
C THR A 100 4.72 11.94 -11.75
N GLN A 101 6.00 12.04 -12.13
CA GLN A 101 6.83 10.86 -12.43
C GLN A 101 7.07 10.02 -11.18
N VAL A 102 7.40 10.65 -10.05
CA VAL A 102 7.57 9.96 -8.77
C VAL A 102 6.28 9.26 -8.32
N LEU A 103 5.14 9.92 -8.47
CA LEU A 103 3.84 9.32 -8.17
C LEU A 103 3.56 8.07 -9.03
N ALA A 104 3.84 8.13 -10.33
CA ALA A 104 3.66 7.00 -11.23
C ALA A 104 4.57 5.81 -10.86
N LEU A 105 5.83 6.08 -10.48
CA LEU A 105 6.75 5.05 -9.99
C LEU A 105 6.26 4.42 -8.68
N ASN A 106 5.76 5.23 -7.75
CA ASN A 106 5.18 4.74 -6.50
C ASN A 106 3.98 3.82 -6.75
N GLN A 107 3.10 4.15 -7.71
CA GLN A 107 1.98 3.29 -8.11
C GLN A 107 2.46 1.97 -8.71
N ARG A 108 3.42 2.02 -9.65
CA ARG A 108 4.05 0.82 -10.23
C ARG A 108 4.64 -0.10 -9.16
N PHE A 109 5.27 0.48 -8.13
CA PHE A 109 5.80 -0.28 -7.00
C PHE A 109 4.68 -0.98 -6.21
N LEU A 110 3.59 -0.27 -5.90
CA LEU A 110 2.44 -0.85 -5.19
C LEU A 110 1.74 -1.94 -6.01
N ASP A 111 1.68 -1.81 -7.33
CA ASP A 111 1.20 -2.88 -8.22
C ASP A 111 2.08 -4.13 -8.16
N GLY A 112 3.40 -3.96 -8.11
CA GLY A 112 4.34 -5.06 -7.91
C GLY A 112 4.10 -5.78 -6.57
N LEU A 113 3.90 -5.03 -5.49
CA LEU A 113 3.56 -5.60 -4.18
C LEU A 113 2.22 -6.33 -4.21
N LYS A 114 1.21 -5.77 -4.90
CA LYS A 114 -0.10 -6.43 -5.07
C LYS A 114 0.05 -7.76 -5.79
N ALA A 115 0.80 -7.78 -6.89
CA ALA A 115 1.01 -8.98 -7.67
C ALA A 115 1.75 -10.05 -6.87
N ALA A 116 2.81 -9.67 -6.14
CA ALA A 116 3.57 -10.59 -5.29
C ALA A 116 2.72 -11.18 -4.16
N ALA A 117 1.87 -10.36 -3.53
CA ALA A 117 0.99 -10.81 -2.46
C ALA A 117 -0.22 -11.64 -2.94
N LEU A 118 -0.50 -11.67 -4.24
CA LEU A 118 -1.54 -12.51 -4.83
C LEU A 118 -0.98 -13.82 -5.42
N ASP A 119 0.34 -13.96 -5.53
CA ASP A 119 0.99 -15.14 -6.11
C ASP A 119 0.82 -16.39 -5.22
N ASP A 120 0.74 -16.20 -3.90
CA ASP A 120 0.54 -17.27 -2.92
C ASP A 120 -0.95 -17.61 -2.66
N ASP A 121 -1.89 -16.85 -3.26
CA ASP A 121 -3.35 -16.92 -3.11
C ASP A 121 -3.85 -16.92 -1.65
N VAL A 122 -2.99 -16.55 -0.68
CA VAL A 122 -3.28 -16.56 0.76
C VAL A 122 -2.91 -15.22 1.37
N LEU A 123 -3.77 -14.23 1.17
CA LEU A 123 -3.58 -12.91 1.75
C LEU A 123 -3.94 -12.88 3.24
N THR A 124 -2.92 -12.86 4.11
CA THR A 124 -3.10 -12.80 5.56
C THR A 124 -3.46 -11.39 6.05
N LEU A 125 -4.04 -11.31 7.26
CA LEU A 125 -4.33 -10.02 7.90
C LEU A 125 -3.07 -9.19 8.17
N THR A 126 -1.92 -9.85 8.38
CA THR A 126 -0.63 -9.20 8.61
C THR A 126 -0.09 -8.57 7.34
N GLU A 127 -0.16 -9.26 6.20
CA GLU A 127 0.25 -8.73 4.90
C GLU A 127 -0.61 -7.55 4.48
N ILE A 128 -1.94 -7.63 4.63
CA ILE A 128 -2.83 -6.48 4.33
C ILE A 128 -2.44 -5.24 5.14
N ARG A 129 -2.09 -5.42 6.42
CA ARG A 129 -1.65 -4.31 7.26
C ARG A 129 -0.33 -3.72 6.79
N GLN A 130 0.61 -4.57 6.36
CA GLN A 130 1.89 -4.13 5.80
C GLN A 130 1.70 -3.39 4.48
N LEU A 131 0.88 -3.92 3.56
CA LEU A 131 0.52 -3.28 2.30
C LEU A 131 -0.12 -1.91 2.53
N ARG A 132 -1.09 -1.81 3.44
CA ARG A 132 -1.72 -0.52 3.79
C ARG A 132 -0.74 0.44 4.45
N ALA A 133 0.20 -0.05 5.28
CA ALA A 133 1.24 0.79 5.86
C ALA A 133 2.18 1.37 4.79
N ALA A 134 2.61 0.54 3.84
CA ALA A 134 3.42 0.96 2.70
C ALA A 134 2.67 1.99 1.83
N ALA A 135 1.41 1.73 1.49
CA ALA A 135 0.59 2.64 0.70
C ALA A 135 0.40 4.00 1.39
N LYS A 136 0.17 3.99 2.71
CA LYS A 136 0.13 5.21 3.52
C LYS A 136 1.45 5.96 3.54
N ALA A 137 2.59 5.27 3.63
CA ALA A 137 3.92 5.88 3.58
C ALA A 137 4.17 6.56 2.22
N LEU A 138 3.62 6.01 1.14
CA LEU A 138 3.68 6.54 -0.23
C LEU A 138 2.61 7.60 -0.55
N SER A 139 1.82 8.02 0.45
CA SER A 139 0.73 9.00 0.32
C SER A 139 -0.45 8.55 -0.56
N LEU A 140 -0.67 7.23 -0.64
CA LEU A 140 -1.80 6.59 -1.33
C LEU A 140 -2.55 5.67 -0.35
N PRO A 141 -3.18 6.20 0.71
CA PRO A 141 -3.77 5.37 1.78
C PRO A 141 -4.88 4.43 1.30
N ASP A 142 -5.65 4.85 0.30
CA ASP A 142 -6.86 4.14 -0.17
C ASP A 142 -6.53 3.10 -1.28
N TYR A 143 -5.25 2.88 -1.59
CA TYR A 143 -4.82 2.05 -2.73
C TYR A 143 -5.21 0.56 -2.61
N PHE A 144 -5.25 0.04 -1.38
CA PHE A 144 -5.51 -1.36 -1.07
C PHE A 144 -6.83 -1.57 -0.31
N ASP A 145 -7.78 -0.66 -0.45
CA ASP A 145 -9.08 -0.78 0.19
C ASP A 145 -9.96 -1.86 -0.45
N ASP A 146 -9.67 -2.21 -1.70
CA ASP A 146 -10.28 -3.32 -2.44
C ASP A 146 -9.85 -4.70 -1.93
N LEU A 147 -8.67 -4.82 -1.33
CA LEU A 147 -8.14 -6.08 -0.83
C LEU A 147 -8.89 -6.57 0.42
N GLN A 148 -9.36 -7.81 0.36
CA GLN A 148 -9.97 -8.53 1.47
C GLN A 148 -9.05 -9.64 1.97
N PRO A 149 -8.96 -9.86 3.29
CA PRO A 149 -8.23 -11.00 3.83
C PRO A 149 -8.85 -12.27 3.31
N ALA A 150 -8.00 -13.21 2.88
CA ALA A 150 -8.43 -14.57 2.66
C ALA A 150 -9.05 -15.02 3.99
N ALA A 151 -10.37 -15.26 4.00
CA ALA A 151 -11.03 -15.76 5.18
C ALA A 151 -10.28 -17.04 5.54
N PRO A 152 -9.71 -17.18 6.75
CA PRO A 152 -9.17 -18.47 7.13
C PRO A 152 -10.30 -19.45 6.88
N LEU A 153 -10.02 -20.56 6.19
CA LEU A 153 -10.94 -21.67 6.06
C LEU A 153 -11.35 -22.02 7.48
N ARG A 154 -12.43 -21.37 7.94
CA ARG A 154 -13.13 -21.74 9.14
C ARG A 154 -13.63 -23.08 8.71
N SER A 155 -12.90 -24.12 9.10
CA SER A 155 -13.44 -25.45 9.29
C SER A 155 -14.80 -25.17 9.88
N ARG A 156 -15.80 -25.29 9.00
CA ARG A 156 -17.19 -25.00 9.29
C ARG A 156 -17.47 -26.03 10.34
N ARG A 157 -17.24 -25.67 11.61
CA ARG A 157 -17.53 -26.52 12.75
C ARG A 157 -18.96 -26.86 12.48
N LEU A 158 -19.19 -28.10 12.04
CA LEU A 158 -20.49 -28.69 11.93
C LEU A 158 -21.10 -28.39 13.28
N ARG A 159 -21.94 -27.36 13.31
CA ARG A 159 -22.65 -26.96 14.52
C ARG A 159 -23.40 -28.23 14.85
N PRO A 160 -23.08 -28.96 15.94
CA PRO A 160 -23.84 -30.13 16.27
C PRO A 160 -25.29 -29.67 16.34
N SER A 161 -26.12 -30.24 15.48
CA SER A 161 -27.55 -29.95 15.44
C SER A 161 -28.07 -30.00 16.88
N PRO A 162 -28.90 -29.03 17.31
CA PRO A 162 -29.46 -29.09 18.65
C PRO A 162 -30.14 -30.47 18.82
N PRO A 163 -30.01 -31.12 19.98
CA PRO A 163 -30.66 -32.40 20.20
C PRO A 163 -32.16 -32.20 20.01
N VAL A 164 -32.71 -32.85 18.98
CA VAL A 164 -34.16 -32.95 18.79
C VAL A 164 -34.71 -33.55 20.08
N LYS A 165 -35.51 -32.77 20.82
CA LYS A 165 -36.17 -33.24 22.03
C LYS A 165 -37.06 -34.43 21.65
N ALA A 166 -36.66 -35.62 22.09
CA ALA A 166 -37.48 -36.81 21.98
C ALA A 166 -38.84 -36.57 22.67
N PRO A 167 -39.97 -36.99 22.08
CA PRO A 167 -41.25 -36.89 22.74
C PRO A 167 -41.25 -37.73 24.01
N ARG A 168 -41.75 -37.16 25.09
CA ARG A 168 -41.90 -37.80 26.41
C ARG A 168 -42.68 -39.10 26.27
N ALA A 169 -42.02 -40.21 26.62
CA ALA A 169 -42.68 -41.51 26.77
C ALA A 169 -43.79 -41.40 27.83
N THR A 170 -45.02 -41.65 27.40
CA THR A 170 -46.19 -41.73 28.27
C THR A 170 -46.02 -42.94 29.19
N ARG A 171 -45.98 -42.64 30.49
CA ARG A 171 -45.95 -43.58 31.60
C ARG A 171 -47.20 -44.45 31.58
N TRP A 172 -47.10 -45.65 31.01
CA TRP A 172 -48.11 -46.69 31.19
C TRP A 172 -47.97 -47.28 32.59
N ARG A 173 -49.01 -47.04 33.40
CA ARG A 173 -49.15 -47.52 34.77
C ARG A 173 -49.73 -48.94 34.74
N ARG A 174 -49.05 -49.79 35.49
CA ARG A 174 -49.40 -51.13 35.99
C ARG A 174 -50.87 -51.29 36.44
N ALA A 175 -51.49 -52.39 36.01
CA ALA A 175 -52.51 -53.20 36.72
C ALA A 175 -52.41 -54.62 36.08
N GLU A 176 -51.79 -55.60 36.74
CA GLU A 176 -52.32 -56.49 37.79
C GLU A 176 -53.05 -57.74 37.26
N THR A 177 -52.91 -58.80 38.08
CA THR A 177 -53.58 -60.11 38.11
C THR A 177 -52.88 -61.24 37.33
N GLU A 178 -52.11 -62.13 37.96
CA GLU A 178 -52.41 -63.13 39.01
C GLU A 178 -52.82 -64.48 38.40
N GLY A 179 -52.08 -65.53 38.79
CA GLY A 179 -52.38 -66.93 38.47
C GLY A 179 -51.48 -67.54 37.40
N ASN A 180 -50.48 -68.33 37.79
CA ASN A 180 -50.68 -69.78 37.77
C ASN A 180 -49.52 -70.51 38.46
N ARG A 181 -49.88 -71.62 39.11
CA ARG A 181 -49.10 -72.44 40.01
C ARG A 181 -48.26 -73.49 39.26
N LEU A 182 -47.41 -74.14 40.05
CA LEU A 182 -46.86 -75.50 39.91
C LEU A 182 -45.45 -75.65 39.31
N SER A 183 -44.50 -75.62 40.26
CA SER A 183 -43.72 -76.79 40.67
C SER A 183 -42.53 -77.30 39.82
N PRO A 184 -41.57 -78.01 40.49
CA PRO A 184 -40.15 -77.96 40.16
C PRO A 184 -39.58 -79.30 39.66
N CYS A 185 -38.41 -79.27 39.03
CA CYS A 185 -37.44 -80.39 38.95
C CYS A 185 -36.07 -79.77 38.58
N SER A 186 -35.14 -79.70 39.52
CA SER A 186 -34.11 -80.72 39.81
C SER A 186 -33.00 -80.75 38.76
N ALA A 187 -31.83 -80.23 39.15
CA ALA A 187 -30.51 -80.47 38.57
C ALA A 187 -29.98 -81.87 39.01
N PRO A 188 -28.68 -82.19 38.93
CA PRO A 188 -27.65 -82.00 37.89
C PRO A 188 -26.95 -83.34 37.51
N ALA A 189 -26.14 -83.34 36.45
CA ALA A 189 -24.82 -84.01 36.38
C ALA A 189 -24.12 -83.64 35.06
#